data_AF-A0A560RGC1-F1
#
_entry.id   AF-A0A560RGC1-F1
#
_cell.length_a   1.000
_cell.length_b   1.000
_cell.length_c   1.000
_cell.angle_alpha   90.00
_cell.angle_beta   90.00
_cell.angle_gamma   90.00
#
_symmetry.space_group_name_H-M   'P 1'
#
loop_
_entity.id
_entity.type
_entity.pdbx_description
1 polymer ?
#
loop_
_entity_poly.entity_id
_entity_poly.type
_entity_poly.pdbx_seq_one_letter_code
_entity_poly.pdbx_strand_id
1 'polypeptide(L)'
;MDDNTLVTSAQPACLLSPEQIAGPYFRNPKLIRRNISEGLDGVPLVLKLTIVDTMTGQPVNGAIVDIWHCNARGAYSGWSKIDPDKEVDDGAIGAIPRTDDDTYLRGGQFTDQNGIVRFTTIYPGFYAGRALHIHVAVRVTAGNNYLEERHVAWVGQLYFPEVASRSVLNTRQYSGRTVAPLTNDQDVLYETMGGEASTLTVHTLSRDSKEDGFFGHMTIGIDTFAASSQIKPEDFDKYTV
;
A
#
# COMPACT_ATOMS: atom_id res chain seq x y z
N MET A 1 -15.05 -19.25 -50.48
CA MET A 1 -13.84 -18.45 -50.18
C MET A 1 -14.11 -17.88 -48.82
N ASP A 2 -13.56 -18.54 -47.82
CA ASP A 2 -13.89 -18.33 -46.42
C ASP A 2 -13.10 -17.13 -45.92
N ASP A 3 -13.82 -16.08 -45.55
CA ASP A 3 -13.26 -14.84 -45.01
C ASP A 3 -12.89 -15.09 -43.53
N ASN A 4 -11.66 -15.55 -43.33
CA ASN A 4 -11.08 -15.82 -42.03
C ASN A 4 -10.65 -14.49 -41.38
N THR A 5 -11.62 -13.72 -40.91
CA THR A 5 -11.37 -12.53 -40.09
C THR A 5 -10.84 -12.97 -38.73
N LEU A 6 -9.52 -12.87 -38.57
CA LEU A 6 -8.85 -12.98 -37.28
C LEU A 6 -9.38 -11.86 -36.37
N VAL A 7 -10.25 -12.23 -35.43
CA VAL A 7 -10.62 -11.37 -34.32
C VAL A 7 -9.39 -11.25 -33.42
N THR A 8 -8.59 -10.19 -33.64
CA THR A 8 -7.60 -9.77 -32.66
C THR A 8 -8.37 -9.37 -31.41
N SER A 9 -8.34 -10.22 -30.38
CA SER A 9 -8.82 -9.83 -29.05
C SER A 9 -8.04 -8.59 -28.62
N ALA A 10 -8.72 -7.45 -28.49
CA ALA A 10 -8.12 -6.26 -27.91
C ALA A 10 -7.63 -6.65 -26.51
N GLN A 11 -6.32 -6.59 -26.27
CA GLN A 11 -5.80 -6.70 -24.91
C GLN A 11 -6.45 -5.58 -24.09
N PRO A 12 -6.93 -5.85 -22.86
CA PRO A 12 -7.35 -4.79 -21.97
C PRO A 12 -6.22 -3.77 -21.90
N ALA A 13 -6.49 -2.51 -22.21
CA ALA A 13 -5.50 -1.45 -22.05
C ALA A 13 -5.09 -1.44 -20.57
N CYS A 14 -3.88 -1.90 -20.28
CA CYS A 14 -3.33 -1.88 -18.95
C CYS A 14 -2.97 -0.42 -18.64
N LEU A 15 -3.82 0.27 -17.90
CA LEU A 15 -3.58 1.67 -17.54
C LEU A 15 -2.50 1.75 -16.47
N LEU A 16 -1.60 2.74 -16.61
CA LEU A 16 -0.61 3.07 -15.59
C LEU A 16 -1.34 3.58 -14.34
N SER A 17 -1.04 2.96 -13.20
CA SER A 17 -1.58 3.39 -11.92
C SER A 17 -0.94 4.72 -11.51
N PRO A 18 -1.71 5.69 -10.96
CA PRO A 18 -1.15 6.98 -10.57
C PRO A 18 -0.14 6.81 -9.44
N GLU A 19 0.94 7.60 -9.47
CA GLU A 19 1.87 7.68 -8.36
C GLU A 19 1.36 8.61 -7.26
N GLN A 20 1.67 8.29 -6.01
CA GLN A 20 1.34 9.11 -4.84
C GLN A 20 2.53 9.19 -3.88
N ILE A 21 2.49 10.15 -2.95
CA ILE A 21 3.61 10.36 -2.03
C ILE A 21 3.88 9.13 -1.14
N ALA A 22 5.16 8.88 -0.88
CA ALA A 22 5.60 7.90 0.12
C ALA A 22 5.24 8.35 1.55
N GLY A 23 5.09 9.65 1.76
CA GLY A 23 4.87 10.25 3.08
C GLY A 23 6.11 10.17 3.99
N PRO A 24 6.02 10.74 5.20
CA PRO A 24 7.18 10.88 6.08
C PRO A 24 7.62 9.56 6.74
N TYR A 25 6.76 8.53 6.70
CA TYR A 25 6.92 7.28 7.46
C TYR A 25 7.51 6.13 6.65
N PHE A 26 8.07 6.38 5.46
CA PHE A 26 8.83 5.37 4.74
C PHE A 26 10.13 5.03 5.49
N ARG A 27 10.43 3.73 5.57
CA ARG A 27 11.75 3.21 5.92
C ARG A 27 11.92 1.85 5.27
N ASN A 28 13.17 1.45 5.01
CA ASN A 28 13.49 0.14 4.46
C ASN A 28 14.04 -0.81 5.55
N PRO A 29 13.19 -1.56 6.26
CA PRO A 29 13.64 -2.52 7.26
C PRO A 29 14.13 -3.85 6.65
N LYS A 30 14.16 -3.99 5.31
CA LYS A 30 14.58 -5.20 4.59
C LYS A 30 13.81 -6.47 5.02
N LEU A 31 12.52 -6.34 5.27
CA LEU A 31 11.66 -7.43 5.75
C LEU A 31 10.95 -8.12 4.59
N ILE A 32 11.14 -9.43 4.43
CA ILE A 32 10.35 -10.25 3.51
C ILE A 32 9.44 -11.18 4.31
N ARG A 33 8.13 -10.89 4.31
CA ARG A 33 7.16 -11.64 5.13
C ARG A 33 5.74 -11.49 4.62
N ARG A 34 4.95 -12.57 4.76
CA ARG A 34 3.52 -12.58 4.43
C ARG A 34 2.67 -11.96 5.53
N ASN A 35 2.86 -12.36 6.78
CA ASN A 35 2.16 -11.75 7.91
C ASN A 35 2.99 -10.59 8.43
N ILE A 36 2.43 -9.38 8.37
CA ILE A 36 3.08 -8.14 8.83
C ILE A 36 2.47 -7.62 10.13
N SER A 37 1.43 -8.25 10.68
CA SER A 37 0.71 -7.71 11.85
C SER A 37 1.55 -7.67 13.12
N GLU A 38 2.51 -8.58 13.25
CA GLU A 38 3.28 -8.82 14.49
C GLU A 38 2.38 -8.99 15.73
N GLY A 39 1.16 -9.50 15.54
CA GLY A 39 0.22 -9.74 16.63
C GLY A 39 -0.51 -8.49 17.13
N LEU A 40 -0.41 -7.35 16.45
CA LEU A 40 -1.19 -6.16 16.79
C LEU A 40 -2.69 -6.40 16.68
N ASP A 41 -3.43 -5.79 17.61
CA ASP A 41 -4.89 -5.75 17.59
C ASP A 41 -5.42 -4.91 16.42
N GLY A 42 -6.42 -5.44 15.73
CA GLY A 42 -7.12 -4.77 14.64
C GLY A 42 -8.05 -5.72 13.91
N VAL A 43 -8.88 -5.18 13.00
CA VAL A 43 -9.73 -6.00 12.15
C VAL A 43 -8.85 -6.69 11.10
N PRO A 44 -8.89 -8.03 10.94
CA PRO A 44 -8.01 -8.72 10.00
C PRO A 44 -8.21 -8.26 8.55
N LEU A 45 -7.11 -8.18 7.79
CA LEU A 45 -7.10 -7.89 6.36
C LEU A 45 -6.17 -8.85 5.63
N VAL A 46 -6.70 -9.58 4.65
CA VAL A 46 -5.93 -10.31 3.65
C VAL A 46 -5.86 -9.44 2.40
N LEU A 47 -4.66 -8.99 2.04
CA LEU A 47 -4.44 -8.12 0.89
C LEU A 47 -3.78 -8.91 -0.26
N LYS A 48 -4.36 -8.83 -1.45
CA LYS A 48 -3.80 -9.38 -2.69
C LYS A 48 -3.54 -8.25 -3.68
N LEU A 49 -2.30 -8.06 -4.08
CA LEU A 49 -1.94 -7.11 -5.14
C LEU A 49 -1.42 -7.88 -6.35
N THR A 50 -1.85 -7.48 -7.54
CA THR A 50 -1.35 -8.01 -8.81
C THR A 50 -0.57 -6.90 -9.51
N ILE A 51 0.70 -7.14 -9.83
CA ILE A 51 1.56 -6.19 -10.53
C ILE A 51 1.64 -6.58 -11.99
N VAL A 52 1.36 -5.63 -12.88
CA VAL A 52 1.39 -5.81 -14.34
C VAL A 52 2.22 -4.71 -14.98
N ASP A 53 3.01 -5.07 -15.98
CA ASP A 53 3.77 -4.13 -16.78
C ASP A 53 2.84 -3.56 -17.86
N THR A 54 2.65 -2.25 -17.86
CA THR A 54 1.73 -1.57 -18.79
C THR A 54 2.26 -1.54 -20.22
N MET A 55 3.57 -1.67 -20.42
CA MET A 55 4.21 -1.68 -21.73
C MET A 55 4.04 -3.02 -22.44
N THR A 56 3.96 -4.12 -21.67
CA THR A 56 3.84 -5.49 -22.22
C THR A 56 2.47 -6.13 -21.99
N GLY A 57 1.69 -5.59 -21.05
CA GLY A 57 0.45 -6.19 -20.55
C GLY A 57 0.65 -7.49 -19.77
N GLN A 58 1.89 -7.84 -19.40
CA GLN A 58 2.21 -9.09 -18.72
C GLN A 58 2.36 -8.88 -17.20
N PRO A 59 2.10 -9.91 -16.38
CA PRO A 59 2.43 -9.85 -14.97
C PRO A 59 3.93 -9.71 -14.71
N VAL A 60 4.29 -8.90 -13.73
CA VAL A 60 5.71 -8.69 -13.36
C VAL A 60 6.12 -9.75 -12.34
N ASN A 61 6.92 -10.73 -12.76
CA ASN A 61 7.46 -11.77 -11.88
C ASN A 61 8.73 -11.29 -11.15
N GLY A 62 8.87 -11.60 -9.87
CA GLY A 62 10.07 -11.32 -9.09
C GLY A 62 10.25 -9.88 -8.61
N ALA A 63 9.32 -8.96 -8.89
CA ALA A 63 9.34 -7.62 -8.30
C ALA A 63 9.11 -7.70 -6.78
N ILE A 64 9.75 -6.80 -6.03
CA ILE A 64 9.48 -6.68 -4.60
C ILE A 64 8.39 -5.63 -4.40
N VAL A 65 7.31 -6.01 -3.72
CA VAL A 65 6.26 -5.10 -3.30
C VAL A 65 6.38 -4.88 -1.81
N ASP A 66 6.74 -3.67 -1.40
CA ASP A 66 6.80 -3.25 0.00
C ASP A 66 5.51 -2.52 0.36
N ILE A 67 4.94 -2.84 1.52
CA ILE A 67 3.79 -2.12 2.08
C ILE A 67 4.09 -1.64 3.50
N TRP A 68 3.52 -0.49 3.85
CA TRP A 68 3.51 0.02 5.22
C TRP A 68 2.24 0.78 5.53
N HIS A 69 1.77 0.68 6.77
CA HIS A 69 0.61 1.44 7.24
C HIS A 69 0.62 1.61 8.76
N CYS A 70 -0.23 2.52 9.24
CA CYS A 70 -0.42 2.72 10.67
C CYS A 70 -1.25 1.59 11.30
N ASN A 71 -1.14 1.44 12.63
CA ASN A 71 -1.99 0.54 13.39
C ASN A 71 -3.42 1.07 13.53
N ALA A 72 -4.30 0.32 14.20
CA ALA A 72 -5.70 0.68 14.42
C ALA A 72 -5.90 2.06 15.11
N ARG A 73 -4.87 2.56 15.81
CA ARG A 73 -4.87 3.85 16.52
C ARG A 73 -4.15 4.97 15.78
N GLY A 74 -3.59 4.69 14.59
CA GLY A 74 -2.92 5.69 13.76
C GLY A 74 -1.41 5.82 13.93
N ALA A 75 -0.80 5.03 14.82
CA ALA A 75 0.64 5.09 15.04
C ALA A 75 1.39 4.20 14.04
N TYR A 76 2.50 4.72 13.51
CA TYR A 76 3.42 3.98 12.64
C TYR A 76 4.56 3.35 13.43
N SER A 77 4.96 2.12 13.09
CA SER A 77 6.17 1.50 13.63
C SER A 77 7.42 2.29 13.18
N GLY A 78 8.36 2.54 14.09
CA GLY A 78 9.45 3.50 13.93
C GLY A 78 9.10 4.92 14.41
N TRP A 79 7.82 5.20 14.65
CA TRP A 79 7.27 6.50 15.04
C TRP A 79 6.14 6.34 16.09
N SER A 80 6.21 5.31 16.93
CA SER A 80 5.14 4.96 17.87
C SER A 80 4.83 6.05 18.91
N LYS A 81 5.77 6.96 19.16
CA LYS A 81 5.61 8.08 20.12
C LYS A 81 5.10 9.36 19.46
N ILE A 82 4.88 9.36 18.14
CA ILE A 82 4.25 10.49 17.44
C ILE A 82 2.74 10.43 17.71
N ASP A 83 2.19 11.57 18.14
CA ASP A 83 0.76 11.70 18.43
C ASP A 83 -0.05 11.70 17.12
N PRO A 84 -0.85 10.65 16.84
CA PRO A 84 -1.55 10.53 15.57
C PRO A 84 -2.76 11.47 15.47
N ASP A 85 -3.21 12.08 16.58
CA ASP A 85 -4.31 13.06 16.59
C ASP A 85 -3.82 14.47 16.19
N LYS A 86 -2.51 14.67 16.03
CA LYS A 86 -1.94 15.93 15.54
C LYS A 86 -1.56 15.80 14.09
N GLU A 87 -2.02 16.76 13.28
CA GLU A 87 -1.53 16.88 11.92
C GLU A 87 -0.04 17.18 11.97
N VAL A 88 0.68 16.43 11.15
CA VAL A 88 2.07 16.70 10.80
C VAL A 88 2.02 17.30 9.41
N ASP A 89 2.88 18.29 9.15
CA ASP A 89 3.06 18.78 7.78
C ASP A 89 3.34 17.59 6.85
N ASP A 90 2.97 17.73 5.58
CA ASP A 90 3.09 16.76 4.48
C ASP A 90 4.55 16.48 4.08
N GLY A 91 5.36 16.17 5.08
CA GLY A 91 6.79 16.13 5.02
C GLY A 91 7.27 14.99 4.15
N ALA A 92 8.24 15.32 3.30
CA ALA A 92 9.07 14.35 2.60
C ALA A 92 9.62 13.29 3.57
N ILE A 93 10.06 12.16 3.01
CA ILE A 93 10.72 11.10 3.77
C ILE A 93 11.80 11.70 4.68
N GLY A 94 11.72 11.39 5.97
CA GLY A 94 12.66 11.88 6.96
C GLY A 94 12.35 13.23 7.60
N ALA A 95 11.23 13.88 7.22
CA ALA A 95 10.76 15.10 7.88
C ALA A 95 10.39 14.89 9.36
N ILE A 96 10.04 13.66 9.73
CA ILE A 96 9.70 13.29 11.11
C ILE A 96 10.79 12.36 11.66
N PRO A 97 11.49 12.75 12.74
CA PRO A 97 12.47 11.88 13.39
C PRO A 97 11.83 10.60 13.94
N ARG A 98 12.53 9.47 13.83
CA ARG A 98 12.07 8.21 14.42
C ARG A 98 12.04 8.25 15.94
N THR A 99 11.19 7.44 16.54
CA THR A 99 11.01 7.36 18.00
C THR A 99 11.37 6.01 18.61
N ASP A 100 11.51 4.98 17.78
CA ASP A 100 11.77 3.58 18.11
C ASP A 100 12.22 2.80 16.86
N ASP A 101 12.47 1.50 17.03
CA ASP A 101 12.93 0.59 15.99
C ASP A 101 11.85 -0.43 15.59
N ASP A 102 10.61 -0.27 16.05
CA ASP A 102 9.53 -1.22 15.77
C ASP A 102 9.32 -1.37 14.26
N THR A 103 8.84 -2.56 13.86
CA THR A 103 8.64 -2.91 12.45
C THR A 103 7.24 -3.41 12.10
N TYR A 104 6.33 -3.50 13.06
CA TYR A 104 4.96 -3.96 12.80
C TYR A 104 4.31 -3.24 11.62
N LEU A 105 3.43 -3.93 10.89
CA LEU A 105 2.65 -3.39 9.77
C LEU A 105 3.52 -2.85 8.62
N ARG A 106 4.72 -3.39 8.49
CA ARG A 106 5.64 -3.20 7.36
C ARG A 106 6.07 -4.54 6.80
N GLY A 107 6.20 -4.66 5.49
CA GLY A 107 6.82 -5.85 4.91
C GLY A 107 6.84 -5.85 3.39
N GLY A 108 7.78 -6.62 2.85
CA GLY A 108 7.95 -6.89 1.44
C GLY A 108 7.56 -8.32 1.08
N GLN A 109 7.14 -8.52 -0.16
CA GLN A 109 6.92 -9.81 -0.79
C GLN A 109 7.42 -9.77 -2.23
N PHE A 110 7.97 -10.89 -2.71
CA PHE A 110 8.22 -11.07 -4.13
C PHE A 110 6.91 -11.42 -4.85
N THR A 111 6.65 -10.80 -5.99
CA THR A 111 5.58 -11.22 -6.88
C THR A 111 5.83 -12.62 -7.41
N ASP A 112 4.79 -13.45 -7.45
CA ASP A 112 4.85 -14.77 -8.09
C ASP A 112 4.82 -14.66 -9.63
N GLN A 113 4.84 -15.79 -10.32
CA GLN A 113 4.79 -15.87 -11.79
C GLN A 113 3.55 -15.20 -12.42
N ASN A 114 2.50 -14.95 -11.64
CA ASN A 114 1.30 -14.24 -12.07
C ASN A 114 1.31 -12.77 -11.61
N GLY A 115 2.45 -12.25 -11.14
CA GLY A 115 2.58 -10.89 -10.63
C GLY A 115 1.96 -10.68 -9.26
N ILE A 116 1.62 -11.75 -8.51
CA ILE A 116 0.80 -11.62 -7.31
C ILE A 116 1.66 -11.61 -6.04
N VAL A 117 1.37 -10.67 -5.14
CA VAL A 117 1.76 -10.72 -3.72
C VAL A 117 0.55 -10.88 -2.83
N ARG A 118 0.75 -11.48 -1.65
CA ARG A 118 -0.30 -11.66 -0.64
C ARG A 118 0.23 -11.29 0.73
N PHE A 119 -0.47 -10.41 1.43
CA PHE A 119 -0.17 -10.01 2.80
C PHE A 119 -1.32 -10.39 3.73
N THR A 120 -0.96 -10.74 4.96
CA THR A 120 -1.87 -10.82 6.10
C THR A 120 -1.52 -9.69 7.05
N THR A 121 -2.48 -8.82 7.32
CA THR A 121 -2.31 -7.63 8.16
C THR A 121 -3.61 -7.31 8.89
N ILE A 122 -3.70 -6.13 9.49
CA ILE A 122 -4.94 -5.53 9.98
C ILE A 122 -5.35 -4.37 9.06
N TYR A 123 -6.64 -4.06 9.04
CA TYR A 123 -7.15 -2.85 8.40
C TYR A 123 -6.48 -1.62 9.04
N PRO A 124 -5.96 -0.65 8.27
CA PRO A 124 -5.27 0.49 8.86
C PRO A 124 -6.23 1.36 9.67
N GLY A 125 -5.71 2.02 10.70
CA GLY A 125 -6.37 3.17 11.29
C GLY A 125 -6.22 4.41 10.39
N PHE A 126 -6.28 5.58 11.01
CA PHE A 126 -6.04 6.85 10.33
C PHE A 126 -5.04 7.67 11.15
N TYR A 127 -4.58 8.80 10.63
CA TYR A 127 -3.97 9.86 11.43
C TYR A 127 -4.57 11.19 10.98
N ALA A 128 -4.45 12.23 11.81
CA ALA A 128 -5.11 13.50 11.54
C ALA A 128 -4.80 14.02 10.14
N GLY A 129 -5.82 14.58 9.48
CA GLY A 129 -5.71 15.13 8.13
C GLY A 129 -5.71 14.11 6.99
N ARG A 130 -5.94 12.81 7.25
CA ARG A 130 -5.83 11.76 6.21
C ARG A 130 -6.97 10.74 6.26
N ALA A 131 -7.33 10.21 5.09
CA ALA A 131 -8.20 9.04 4.93
C ALA A 131 -7.45 7.74 5.29
N LEU A 132 -8.16 6.63 5.42
CA LEU A 132 -7.55 5.31 5.70
C LEU A 132 -6.81 4.83 4.45
N HIS A 133 -5.54 4.46 4.60
CA HIS A 133 -4.73 4.02 3.46
C HIS A 133 -3.62 3.04 3.87
N ILE A 134 -3.11 2.29 2.88
CA ILE A 134 -1.87 1.52 2.95
C ILE A 134 -0.90 2.09 1.92
N HIS A 135 0.32 2.42 2.31
CA HIS A 135 1.33 2.79 1.34
C HIS A 135 1.94 1.56 0.66
N VAL A 136 2.36 1.74 -0.59
CA VAL A 136 2.96 0.67 -1.40
C VAL A 136 4.12 1.24 -2.21
N ALA A 137 5.20 0.47 -2.32
CA ALA A 137 6.28 0.70 -3.26
C ALA A 137 6.54 -0.60 -4.05
N VAL A 138 6.71 -0.48 -5.37
CA VAL A 138 7.09 -1.60 -6.23
C VAL A 138 8.51 -1.38 -6.72
N ARG A 139 9.39 -2.32 -6.39
CA ARG A 139 10.79 -2.34 -6.80
C ARG A 139 10.99 -3.41 -7.85
N VAL A 140 11.49 -3.01 -9.01
CA VAL A 140 11.84 -3.96 -10.07
C VAL A 140 13.26 -4.41 -9.84
N THR A 141 13.43 -5.73 -9.78
CA THR A 141 14.71 -6.38 -9.61
C THR A 141 15.27 -6.72 -10.99
N ALA A 142 16.48 -6.26 -11.32
CA ALA A 142 17.17 -6.59 -12.56
C ALA A 142 18.18 -7.70 -12.29
N GLY A 143 17.70 -8.95 -12.32
CA GLY A 143 18.50 -10.12 -11.99
C GLY A 143 18.42 -10.51 -10.51
N ASN A 144 19.11 -11.60 -10.14
CA ASN A 144 18.95 -12.25 -8.83
C ASN A 144 19.63 -11.51 -7.64
N ASN A 145 19.97 -10.22 -7.75
CA ASN A 145 20.83 -9.56 -6.77
C ASN A 145 20.12 -8.46 -5.95
N TYR A 146 19.30 -8.93 -5.01
CA TYR A 146 18.46 -8.17 -4.07
C TYR A 146 19.18 -7.12 -3.18
N LEU A 147 20.52 -7.12 -3.11
CA LEU A 147 21.31 -6.25 -2.21
C LEU A 147 21.66 -4.88 -2.79
N GLU A 148 21.54 -4.68 -4.12
CA GLU A 148 21.92 -3.43 -4.79
C GLU A 148 20.72 -2.67 -5.40
N GLU A 149 19.53 -3.27 -5.36
CA GLU A 149 18.39 -2.81 -6.14
C GLU A 149 17.59 -1.73 -5.41
N ARG A 150 17.94 -0.48 -5.70
CA ARG A 150 17.28 0.76 -5.28
C ARG A 150 16.29 1.29 -6.32
N HIS A 151 16.02 0.52 -7.37
CA HIS A 151 15.11 0.93 -8.44
C HIS A 151 13.66 0.76 -8.00
N VAL A 152 13.08 1.86 -7.53
CA VAL A 152 11.65 1.94 -7.22
C VAL A 152 10.93 2.36 -8.49
N ALA A 153 10.17 1.44 -9.09
CA ALA A 153 9.45 1.71 -10.33
C ALA A 153 8.16 2.49 -10.09
N TRP A 154 7.54 2.32 -8.93
CA TRP A 154 6.26 2.94 -8.61
C TRP A 154 6.06 3.08 -7.11
N VAL A 155 5.46 4.19 -6.68
CA VAL A 155 5.01 4.42 -5.30
C VAL A 155 3.59 4.95 -5.31
N GLY A 156 2.76 4.44 -4.39
CA GLY A 156 1.39 4.89 -4.26
C GLY A 156 0.77 4.59 -2.91
N GLN A 157 -0.53 4.89 -2.82
CA GLN A 157 -1.35 4.62 -1.64
C GLN A 157 -2.58 3.83 -2.06
N LEU A 158 -2.99 2.87 -1.25
CA LEU A 158 -4.18 2.07 -1.45
C LEU A 158 -5.27 2.58 -0.51
N TYR A 159 -6.35 3.09 -1.07
CA TYR A 159 -7.51 3.55 -0.31
C TYR A 159 -8.57 2.47 -0.21
N PHE A 160 -9.57 2.71 0.62
CA PHE A 160 -10.62 1.76 0.91
C PHE A 160 -12.00 2.33 0.60
N PRO A 161 -12.98 1.49 0.20
CA PRO A 161 -14.36 1.92 0.05
C PRO A 161 -14.95 2.43 1.37
N GLU A 162 -15.67 3.55 1.32
CA GLU A 162 -16.26 4.21 2.50
C GLU A 162 -17.19 3.31 3.34
N VAL A 163 -17.87 2.37 2.71
CA VAL A 163 -18.74 1.41 3.42
C VAL A 163 -17.91 0.48 4.31
N ALA A 164 -16.74 0.02 3.83
CA ALA A 164 -15.84 -0.82 4.61
C ALA A 164 -15.16 0.00 5.72
N SER A 165 -14.62 1.18 5.38
CA SER A 165 -13.95 2.07 6.33
C SER A 165 -14.84 2.47 7.49
N ARG A 166 -16.07 2.92 7.23
CA ARG A 166 -17.04 3.24 8.30
C ARG A 166 -17.34 2.06 9.22
N SER A 167 -17.39 0.84 8.66
CA SER A 167 -17.64 -0.34 9.48
C SER A 167 -16.47 -0.65 10.42
N VAL A 168 -15.23 -0.49 9.94
CA VAL A 168 -14.02 -0.73 10.74
C VAL A 168 -13.87 0.33 11.84
N LEU A 169 -14.08 1.60 11.50
CA LEU A 169 -13.96 2.73 12.43
C LEU A 169 -14.94 2.65 13.62
N ASN A 170 -16.08 1.96 13.45
CA ASN A 170 -17.06 1.73 14.53
C ASN A 170 -16.68 0.59 15.49
N THR A 171 -15.60 -0.14 15.25
CA THR A 171 -15.15 -1.22 16.14
C THR A 171 -14.35 -0.68 17.33
N ARG A 172 -14.23 -1.48 18.39
CA ARG A 172 -13.58 -1.08 19.65
C ARG A 172 -12.12 -0.67 19.46
N GLN A 173 -11.40 -1.35 18.58
CA GLN A 173 -9.97 -1.14 18.35
C GLN A 173 -9.68 0.22 17.68
N TYR A 174 -10.65 0.79 16.98
CA TYR A 174 -10.49 1.99 16.14
C TYR A 174 -11.23 3.22 16.70
N SER A 175 -12.21 3.03 17.59
CA SER A 175 -13.03 4.10 18.16
C SER A 175 -12.37 4.80 19.37
N GLY A 176 -12.89 5.97 19.77
CA GLY A 176 -12.39 6.71 20.94
C GLY A 176 -11.12 7.53 20.68
N ARG A 177 -10.99 8.12 19.49
CA ARG A 177 -10.00 9.17 19.20
C ARG A 177 -10.65 10.55 19.29
N THR A 178 -9.84 11.59 19.52
CA THR A 178 -10.37 12.96 19.69
C THR A 178 -10.65 13.65 18.35
N VAL A 179 -9.94 13.24 17.31
CA VAL A 179 -10.14 13.68 15.93
C VAL A 179 -10.93 12.65 15.12
N ALA A 180 -11.56 13.11 14.04
CA ALA A 180 -12.24 12.26 13.08
C ALA A 180 -11.33 11.97 11.86
N PRO A 181 -11.44 10.78 11.24
CA PRO A 181 -10.81 10.53 9.94
C PRO A 181 -11.48 11.36 8.85
N LEU A 182 -10.71 11.73 7.83
CA LEU A 182 -11.27 12.25 6.59
C LEU A 182 -11.91 11.10 5.79
N THR A 183 -12.99 11.38 5.09
CA THR A 183 -13.43 10.53 3.97
C THR A 183 -12.42 10.65 2.82
N ASN A 184 -12.46 9.71 1.88
CA ASN A 184 -11.58 9.74 0.71
C ASN A 184 -11.68 11.07 -0.05
N ASP A 185 -12.89 11.56 -0.31
CA ASP A 185 -13.14 12.83 -1.01
C ASP A 185 -12.75 14.10 -0.22
N GLN A 186 -12.42 13.95 1.07
CA GLN A 186 -11.90 15.01 1.92
C GLN A 186 -10.37 14.99 2.00
N ASP A 187 -9.72 13.85 1.71
CA ASP A 187 -8.26 13.72 1.71
C ASP A 187 -7.68 14.35 0.43
N VAL A 188 -6.91 15.43 0.59
CA VAL A 188 -6.31 16.15 -0.54
C VAL A 188 -5.44 15.28 -1.42
N LEU A 189 -4.75 14.27 -0.87
CA LEU A 189 -3.90 13.37 -1.65
C LEU A 189 -4.71 12.35 -2.42
N TYR A 190 -5.89 11.97 -1.92
CA TYR A 190 -6.82 11.15 -2.68
C TYR A 190 -7.35 11.93 -3.89
N GLU A 191 -7.84 13.15 -3.67
CA GLU A 191 -8.44 13.98 -4.72
C GLU A 191 -7.41 14.41 -5.79
N THR A 192 -6.20 14.80 -5.37
CA THR A 192 -5.22 15.40 -6.29
C THR A 192 -4.25 14.42 -6.92
N MET A 193 -4.12 13.20 -6.39
CA MET A 193 -3.15 12.20 -6.87
C MET A 193 -3.81 10.90 -7.36
N GLY A 194 -5.08 10.95 -7.78
CA GLY A 194 -5.75 9.82 -8.43
C GLY A 194 -6.17 8.70 -7.48
N GLY A 195 -6.56 9.04 -6.25
CA GLY A 195 -6.96 8.09 -5.20
C GLY A 195 -8.13 7.18 -5.58
N GLU A 196 -9.05 7.64 -6.44
CA GLU A 196 -10.13 6.81 -6.97
C GLU A 196 -9.58 5.60 -7.73
N ALA A 197 -8.56 5.80 -8.57
CA ALA A 197 -7.90 4.74 -9.32
C ALA A 197 -7.02 3.82 -8.45
N SER A 198 -6.72 4.22 -7.21
CA SER A 198 -5.98 3.42 -6.23
C SER A 198 -6.85 2.90 -5.07
N THR A 199 -8.18 2.94 -5.21
CA THR A 199 -9.12 2.37 -4.25
C THR A 199 -9.27 0.85 -4.42
N LEU A 200 -9.07 0.10 -3.34
CA LEU A 200 -9.19 -1.34 -3.30
C LEU A 200 -10.63 -1.81 -3.57
N THR A 201 -10.75 -2.96 -4.25
CA THR A 201 -11.98 -3.77 -4.14
C THR A 201 -11.91 -4.57 -2.85
N VAL A 202 -12.96 -4.49 -2.02
CA VAL A 202 -12.97 -5.09 -0.68
C VAL A 202 -14.22 -5.94 -0.48
N HIS A 203 -14.03 -7.13 0.07
CA HIS A 203 -15.09 -8.06 0.47
C HIS A 203 -14.89 -8.51 1.92
N THR A 204 -15.96 -8.84 2.65
CA THR A 204 -15.83 -9.48 3.96
C THR A 204 -15.32 -10.92 3.79
N LEU A 205 -14.47 -11.39 4.70
CA LEU A 205 -13.96 -12.77 4.68
C LEU A 205 -15.06 -13.79 5.01
N SER A 206 -16.02 -13.38 5.83
CA SER A 206 -17.21 -14.14 6.17
C SER A 206 -18.44 -13.38 5.70
N ARG A 207 -19.48 -14.13 5.30
CA ARG A 207 -20.76 -13.52 4.89
C ARG A 207 -21.51 -12.92 6.10
N ASP A 208 -21.24 -13.43 7.29
CA ASP A 208 -22.09 -13.22 8.46
C ASP A 208 -21.41 -12.36 9.55
N SER A 209 -20.13 -12.01 9.40
CA SER A 209 -19.38 -11.23 10.38
C SER A 209 -18.36 -10.31 9.72
N LYS A 210 -18.36 -9.05 10.17
CA LYS A 210 -17.36 -8.04 9.79
C LYS A 210 -16.15 -8.05 10.73
N GLU A 211 -16.24 -8.78 11.84
CA GLU A 211 -15.13 -8.99 12.78
C GLU A 211 -14.15 -10.05 12.24
N ASP A 212 -14.63 -10.94 11.37
CA ASP A 212 -13.83 -11.98 10.71
C ASP A 212 -12.81 -11.39 9.71
N GLY A 213 -12.95 -10.10 9.39
CA GLY A 213 -12.02 -9.34 8.59
C GLY A 213 -12.41 -9.19 7.11
N PHE A 214 -11.47 -8.69 6.34
CA PHE A 214 -11.67 -8.31 4.94
C PHE A 214 -10.66 -8.97 4.01
N PHE A 215 -11.08 -9.22 2.78
CA PHE A 215 -10.23 -9.51 1.63
C PHE A 215 -10.21 -8.27 0.73
N GLY A 216 -9.04 -7.65 0.60
CA GLY A 216 -8.80 -6.51 -0.29
C GLY A 216 -7.98 -6.94 -1.50
N HIS A 217 -8.32 -6.45 -2.69
CA HIS A 217 -7.50 -6.66 -3.87
C HIS A 217 -7.48 -5.51 -4.86
N MET A 218 -6.38 -5.41 -5.60
CA MET A 218 -6.17 -4.45 -6.70
C MET A 218 -5.12 -4.96 -7.69
N THR A 219 -5.23 -4.51 -8.93
CA THR A 219 -4.18 -4.62 -9.94
C THR A 219 -3.49 -3.26 -10.06
N ILE A 220 -2.16 -3.25 -9.98
CA ILE A 220 -1.33 -2.07 -10.10
C ILE A 220 -0.55 -2.19 -11.42
N GLY A 221 -0.82 -1.27 -12.34
CA GLY A 221 -0.09 -1.13 -13.59
C GLY A 221 1.13 -0.24 -13.40
N ILE A 222 2.31 -0.75 -13.73
CA ILE A 222 3.58 -0.02 -13.62
C ILE A 222 4.31 0.00 -14.97
N ASP A 223 5.19 0.98 -15.16
CA ASP A 223 6.27 0.91 -16.13
C ASP A 223 7.51 0.36 -15.41
N THR A 224 8.00 -0.80 -15.84
CA THR A 224 9.12 -1.47 -15.18
C THR A 224 10.45 -0.73 -15.35
N PHE A 225 10.56 0.17 -16.32
CA PHE A 225 11.73 1.01 -16.57
C PHE A 225 11.62 2.40 -15.92
N ALA A 226 10.44 2.79 -15.45
CA ALA A 226 10.26 4.06 -14.75
C ALA A 226 11.04 4.08 -13.43
N ALA A 227 11.48 5.26 -13.02
CA ALA A 227 12.06 5.50 -11.70
C ALA A 227 11.17 6.51 -10.97
N SER A 228 10.54 6.06 -9.89
CA SER A 228 9.70 6.90 -9.04
C SER A 228 10.51 8.03 -8.43
N SER A 229 9.91 9.21 -8.39
CA SER A 229 10.49 10.38 -7.69
C SER A 229 10.19 10.39 -6.18
N GLN A 230 9.31 9.49 -5.72
CA GLN A 230 8.75 9.53 -4.36
C GLN A 230 9.61 8.83 -3.31
N ILE A 231 10.43 7.86 -3.72
CA ILE A 231 11.44 7.21 -2.89
C ILE A 231 12.73 7.19 -3.68
N LYS A 232 13.75 7.92 -3.19
CA LYS A 232 15.04 8.00 -3.86
C LYS A 232 16.01 6.94 -3.34
N PRO A 233 17.05 6.58 -4.10
CA PRO A 233 18.07 5.65 -3.66
C PRO A 233 18.68 5.96 -2.28
N GLU A 234 18.87 7.23 -1.95
CA GLU A 234 19.40 7.67 -0.65
C GLU A 234 18.45 7.44 0.53
N ASP A 235 17.14 7.35 0.28
CA ASP A 235 16.14 7.18 1.34
C ASP A 235 16.15 5.77 1.93
N PHE A 236 16.72 4.80 1.20
CA PHE A 236 16.98 3.44 1.70
C PHE A 236 18.05 3.43 2.79
N ASP A 237 19.02 4.34 2.76
CA ASP A 237 20.13 4.38 3.70
C ASP A 237 19.85 5.24 4.93
N LYS A 238 18.97 6.25 4.81
CA LYS A 238 18.69 7.19 5.91
C LYS A 238 18.01 6.54 7.12
N TYR A 239 17.29 5.42 6.94
CA TYR A 239 16.43 4.84 7.98
C TYR A 239 16.45 3.30 8.04
N THR A 240 17.58 2.68 7.67
CA THR A 240 17.74 1.22 7.48
C THR A 240 17.89 0.38 8.75
N VAL A 241 18.09 0.99 9.91
CA VAL A 241 18.25 0.28 11.21
C VAL A 241 16.94 0.12 11.92
#